data_AF-A0A354Q8T1-F1
#
_entry.id   AF-A0A354Q8T1-F1
#
_cell.length_a   1.000
_cell.length_b   1.000
_cell.length_c   1.000
_cell.angle_alpha   90.00
_cell.angle_beta   90.00
_cell.angle_gamma   90.00
#
_symmetry.space_group_name_H-M   'P 1'
#
loop_
_entity.id
_entity.type
_entity.pdbx_description
1 polymer ?
#
loop_
_entity_poly.entity_id
_entity_poly.type
_entity_poly.pdbx_seq_one_letter_code
_entity_poly.pdbx_strand_id
1 'polypeptide(L)'
;MKTGICFIIVIPLLWFNLAMAASDLKVVVSIKPFHSLVSTVMQGVSEPALLLNGNNSPHTYSLRPSAAVKLQNADLVFWGGENLEGFLAKAIHSLAAGARVVSFEDTPGLILRPFRSGKEWQKLDPESENDQDHLKKQEIHRLPGNDPHIWLDPLNAQKITQNLVQILSEFDPENAQTYHSNG
;
A
#
# COMPACT_ATOMS: atom_id res chain seq x y z
N MET A 1 57.99 -49.16 20.60
CA MET A 1 56.91 -48.42 21.29
C MET A 1 56.45 -47.32 20.34
N LYS A 2 55.20 -47.37 19.86
CA LYS A 2 54.68 -46.49 18.80
C LYS A 2 54.12 -45.21 19.43
N THR A 3 54.73 -44.06 19.17
CA THR A 3 54.21 -42.74 19.54
C THR A 3 53.26 -42.25 18.45
N GLY A 4 51.96 -42.21 18.75
CA GLY A 4 50.94 -41.65 17.85
C GLY A 4 50.80 -40.15 18.07
N ILE A 5 50.91 -39.37 17.01
CA ILE A 5 50.66 -37.92 16.99
C ILE A 5 49.18 -37.71 16.68
N CYS A 6 48.45 -37.08 17.59
CA CYS A 6 47.04 -36.74 17.41
C CYS A 6 46.94 -35.33 16.81
N PHE A 7 46.55 -35.21 15.55
CA PHE A 7 46.26 -33.93 14.91
C PHE A 7 44.84 -33.48 15.28
N ILE A 8 44.73 -32.39 16.05
CA ILE A 8 43.48 -31.69 16.28
C ILE A 8 43.26 -30.75 15.09
N ILE A 9 42.29 -31.07 14.23
CA ILE A 9 41.85 -30.19 13.14
C ILE A 9 40.89 -29.18 13.74
N VAL A 10 41.34 -27.93 13.91
CA VAL A 10 40.48 -26.79 14.26
C VAL A 10 39.92 -26.25 12.95
N ILE A 11 38.66 -26.55 12.66
CA ILE A 11 37.93 -25.96 11.53
C ILE A 11 37.54 -24.54 11.96
N PRO A 12 38.04 -23.47 11.32
CA PRO A 12 37.55 -22.14 11.59
C PRO A 12 36.11 -22.06 11.05
N LEU A 13 35.14 -21.82 11.94
CA LEU A 13 33.79 -21.44 11.53
C LEU A 13 33.88 -20.11 10.76
N LEU A 14 33.96 -20.20 9.43
CA LEU A 14 33.73 -19.07 8.55
C LEU A 14 32.26 -18.70 8.69
N TRP A 15 31.97 -17.69 9.52
CA TRP A 15 30.70 -16.98 9.46
C TRP A 15 30.61 -16.30 8.10
N PHE A 16 30.02 -17.01 7.15
CA PHE A 16 29.52 -16.43 5.91
C PHE A 16 28.41 -15.45 6.32
N ASN A 17 28.76 -14.16 6.41
CA ASN A 17 27.76 -13.11 6.42
C ASN A 17 27.14 -13.13 5.03
N LEU A 18 26.02 -13.84 4.88
CA LEU A 18 25.20 -13.74 3.69
C LEU A 18 24.60 -12.33 3.71
N ALA A 19 25.28 -11.40 3.06
CA ALA A 19 24.68 -10.11 2.76
C ALA A 19 23.47 -10.41 1.88
N MET A 20 22.26 -10.29 2.42
CA MET A 20 21.06 -10.26 1.59
C MET A 20 21.23 -9.06 0.67
N ALA A 21 21.42 -9.31 -0.62
CA ALA A 21 21.40 -8.26 -1.62
C ALA A 21 20.01 -7.62 -1.55
N ALA A 22 19.97 -6.29 -1.54
CA ALA A 22 18.71 -5.58 -1.66
C ALA A 22 18.04 -6.01 -2.97
N SER A 23 16.74 -6.29 -2.91
CA SER A 23 15.98 -6.69 -4.10
C SER A 23 16.01 -5.57 -5.15
N ASP A 24 16.28 -5.94 -6.40
CA ASP A 24 16.23 -5.01 -7.55
C ASP A 24 14.79 -4.65 -7.96
N LEU A 25 13.78 -5.25 -7.31
CA LEU A 25 12.35 -5.00 -7.56
C LEU A 25 11.96 -3.55 -7.23
N LYS A 26 11.57 -2.79 -8.25
CA LYS A 26 11.20 -1.37 -8.12
C LYS A 26 9.72 -1.23 -7.84
N VAL A 27 9.39 -1.09 -6.56
CA VAL A 27 8.01 -0.89 -6.08
C VAL A 27 7.71 0.59 -5.91
N VAL A 28 6.60 1.06 -6.48
CA VAL A 28 6.04 2.40 -6.28
C VAL A 28 4.71 2.30 -5.55
N VAL A 29 4.49 3.16 -4.57
CA VAL A 29 3.24 3.20 -3.79
C VAL A 29 2.67 4.61 -3.82
N SER A 30 1.36 4.72 -4.00
CA SER A 30 0.73 6.01 -4.26
C SER A 30 0.76 6.97 -3.06
N ILE A 31 0.19 6.57 -1.93
CA ILE A 31 -0.03 7.42 -0.75
C ILE A 31 0.57 6.83 0.54
N LYS A 32 0.76 7.69 1.55
CA LYS A 32 1.43 7.33 2.81
C LYS A 32 0.79 6.15 3.58
N PRO A 33 -0.54 6.04 3.75
CA PRO A 33 -1.13 4.92 4.47
C PRO A 33 -0.77 3.57 3.83
N PHE A 34 -0.84 3.49 2.51
CA PHE A 34 -0.45 2.30 1.77
C PHE A 34 1.05 2.08 1.77
N HIS A 35 1.84 3.14 1.59
CA HIS A 35 3.30 3.08 1.65
C HIS A 35 3.77 2.50 3.00
N SER A 36 3.14 2.89 4.10
CA SER A 36 3.41 2.31 5.42
C SER A 36 3.17 0.80 5.48
N LEU A 37 2.08 0.30 4.90
CA LEU A 37 1.80 -1.14 4.85
C LEU A 37 2.84 -1.86 3.98
N VAL A 38 3.14 -1.30 2.82
CA VAL A 38 4.09 -1.89 1.86
C VAL A 38 5.52 -1.91 2.42
N SER A 39 6.01 -0.81 2.99
CA SER A 39 7.33 -0.75 3.63
C SER A 39 7.44 -1.70 4.82
N THR A 40 6.34 -1.94 5.55
CA THR A 40 6.34 -2.92 6.65
C THR A 40 6.55 -4.33 6.12
N VAL A 41 5.80 -4.75 5.09
CA VAL A 41 5.97 -6.07 4.49
C VAL A 41 7.36 -6.22 3.85
N MET A 42 7.86 -5.17 3.18
CA MET A 42 9.18 -5.18 2.52
C MET A 42 10.36 -4.93 3.47
N GLN A 43 10.13 -4.78 4.77
CA GLN A 43 11.18 -4.46 5.74
C GLN A 43 12.33 -5.46 5.67
N GLY A 44 13.56 -4.95 5.50
CA GLY A 44 14.76 -5.77 5.38
C GLY A 44 15.09 -6.23 3.96
N VAL A 45 14.24 -5.94 2.97
CA VAL A 45 14.46 -6.29 1.55
C VAL A 45 14.81 -5.07 0.71
N SER A 46 13.88 -4.12 0.59
CA SER A 46 14.09 -2.83 -0.08
C SER A 46 13.01 -1.83 0.35
N GLU A 47 13.24 -0.54 0.11
CA GLU A 47 12.26 0.52 0.46
C GLU A 47 11.43 0.90 -0.78
N PRO A 48 10.09 0.80 -0.73
CA PRO A 48 9.25 1.22 -1.84
C PRO A 48 9.26 2.74 -2.01
N ALA A 49 9.18 3.20 -3.26
CA ALA A 49 9.13 4.62 -3.58
C ALA A 49 7.71 5.20 -3.39
N LEU A 50 7.57 6.25 -2.57
CA LEU A 50 6.31 6.98 -2.43
C LEU A 50 6.10 7.97 -3.60
N LEU A 51 4.91 7.93 -4.21
CA LEU A 51 4.50 8.82 -5.30
C LEU A 51 4.09 10.20 -4.75
N LEU A 52 3.11 10.23 -3.85
CA LEU A 52 2.56 11.46 -3.27
C LEU A 52 3.36 11.83 -2.01
N ASN A 53 4.51 12.46 -2.25
CA ASN A 53 5.31 13.04 -1.17
C ASN A 53 4.72 14.38 -0.65
N GLY A 54 5.01 14.72 0.61
CA GLY A 54 4.55 15.96 1.25
C GLY A 54 3.13 15.89 1.82
N ASN A 55 2.46 17.04 1.92
CA ASN A 55 1.12 17.17 2.52
C ASN A 55 0.01 17.33 1.47
N ASN A 56 0.16 16.66 0.33
CA ASN A 56 -0.80 16.73 -0.78
C ASN A 56 -1.99 15.79 -0.54
N SER A 57 -3.18 16.24 -0.94
CA SER A 57 -4.38 15.40 -0.91
C SER A 57 -4.38 14.38 -2.06
N PRO A 58 -4.74 13.11 -1.80
CA PRO A 58 -4.90 12.11 -2.87
C PRO A 58 -6.07 12.42 -3.81
N HIS A 59 -7.06 13.18 -3.34
CA HIS A 59 -8.25 13.56 -4.12
C HIS A 59 -7.98 14.68 -5.14
N THR A 60 -6.85 15.41 -5.04
CA THR A 60 -6.60 16.60 -5.87
C THR A 60 -5.15 16.70 -6.36
N TYR A 61 -4.44 15.58 -6.44
CA TYR A 61 -3.02 15.59 -6.73
C TYR A 61 -2.71 15.91 -8.19
N SER A 62 -1.66 16.72 -8.42
CA SER A 62 -1.10 16.98 -9.75
C SER A 62 0.26 16.28 -9.88
N LEU A 63 0.37 15.41 -10.89
CA LEU A 63 1.56 14.58 -11.10
C LEU A 63 2.80 15.44 -11.41
N ARG A 64 3.87 15.23 -10.65
CA ARG A 64 5.16 15.89 -10.84
C ARG A 64 6.04 15.11 -11.83
N PRO A 65 6.97 15.75 -12.56
CA PRO A 65 7.90 15.06 -13.46
C PRO A 65 8.70 13.93 -12.78
N SER A 66 9.16 14.14 -11.55
CA SER A 66 9.87 13.11 -10.79
C SER A 66 8.99 11.91 -10.41
N ALA A 67 7.69 12.13 -10.20
CA ALA A 67 6.72 11.07 -9.97
C ALA A 67 6.48 10.26 -11.26
N ALA A 68 6.43 10.93 -12.42
CA ALA A 68 6.34 10.26 -13.72
C ALA A 68 7.54 9.34 -13.99
N VAL A 69 8.76 9.80 -13.69
CA VAL A 69 9.98 8.98 -13.83
C VAL A 69 9.93 7.74 -12.92
N LYS A 70 9.41 7.87 -11.70
CA LYS A 70 9.23 6.69 -10.81
C LYS A 70 8.28 5.67 -11.42
N LEU A 71 7.13 6.12 -11.94
CA LEU A 71 6.14 5.23 -12.57
C LEU A 71 6.70 4.51 -13.80
N GLN A 72 7.47 5.20 -14.63
CA GLN A 72 8.09 4.64 -15.84
C GLN A 72 9.12 3.55 -15.55
N ASN A 73 9.77 3.60 -14.39
CA ASN A 73 10.82 2.66 -14.00
C ASN A 73 10.31 1.57 -13.03
N ALA A 74 9.02 1.56 -12.69
CA ALA A 74 8.47 0.62 -11.73
C ALA A 74 8.27 -0.77 -12.35
N ASP A 75 8.46 -1.81 -11.54
CA ASP A 75 8.04 -3.17 -11.84
C ASP A 75 6.66 -3.45 -11.24
N LEU A 76 6.38 -2.83 -10.08
CA LEU A 76 5.10 -2.90 -9.37
C LEU A 76 4.63 -1.51 -8.95
N VAL A 77 3.34 -1.24 -9.13
CA VAL A 77 2.67 -0.03 -8.64
C VAL A 77 1.48 -0.41 -7.78
N PHE A 78 1.51 -0.03 -6.50
CA PHE A 78 0.37 -0.17 -5.59
C PHE A 78 -0.31 1.18 -5.39
N TRP A 79 -1.64 1.22 -5.53
CA TRP A 79 -2.43 2.44 -5.36
C TRP A 79 -3.83 2.15 -4.82
N GLY A 80 -4.57 3.18 -4.43
CA GLY A 80 -5.89 3.07 -3.80
C GLY A 80 -7.05 2.82 -4.75
N GLY A 81 -6.84 2.91 -6.06
CA GLY A 81 -7.90 2.77 -7.06
C GLY A 81 -8.48 4.10 -7.53
N GLU A 82 -9.31 4.02 -8.58
CA GLU A 82 -9.87 5.20 -9.26
C GLU A 82 -10.82 6.00 -8.38
N ASN A 83 -11.50 5.34 -7.44
CA ASN A 83 -12.44 6.00 -6.53
C ASN A 83 -11.73 6.94 -5.53
N LEU A 84 -10.47 6.64 -5.17
CA LEU A 84 -9.64 7.50 -4.32
C LEU A 84 -8.80 8.48 -5.14
N GLU A 85 -8.17 7.98 -6.21
CA GLU A 85 -7.05 8.64 -6.90
C GLU A 85 -7.34 8.81 -8.39
N GLY A 86 -8.60 8.99 -8.79
CA GLY A 86 -9.04 8.99 -10.20
C GLY A 86 -8.27 9.93 -11.13
N PHE A 87 -7.76 11.06 -10.63
CA PHE A 87 -6.89 11.97 -11.40
C PHE A 87 -5.56 11.33 -11.85
N LEU A 88 -5.10 10.32 -11.13
CA LEU A 88 -3.88 9.58 -11.45
C LEU A 88 -4.11 8.39 -12.37
N ALA A 89 -5.34 7.90 -12.50
CA ALA A 89 -5.65 6.67 -13.24
C ALA A 89 -5.05 6.66 -14.66
N LYS A 90 -5.33 7.71 -15.44
CA LYS A 90 -4.79 7.87 -16.80
C LYS A 90 -3.25 7.94 -16.81
N ALA A 91 -2.67 8.63 -15.84
CA ALA A 91 -1.22 8.79 -15.77
C ALA A 91 -0.53 7.47 -15.39
N ILE A 92 -1.05 6.75 -14.39
CA ILE A 92 -0.54 5.44 -13.97
C ILE A 92 -0.63 4.46 -15.14
N HIS A 93 -1.79 4.32 -15.78
CA HIS A 93 -1.96 3.41 -16.92
C HIS A 93 -1.06 3.75 -18.10
N SER A 94 -0.79 5.04 -18.34
CA SER A 94 0.06 5.46 -19.46
C SER A 94 1.56 5.36 -19.15
N LEU A 95 1.98 5.64 -17.92
CA LEU A 95 3.41 5.76 -17.57
C LEU A 95 3.97 4.45 -17.04
N ALA A 96 3.17 3.67 -16.32
CA ALA A 96 3.58 2.39 -15.74
C ALA A 96 3.24 1.20 -16.66
N ALA A 97 3.31 1.39 -17.98
CA ALA A 97 2.91 0.36 -18.96
C ALA A 97 3.74 -0.93 -18.90
N GLY A 98 4.96 -0.87 -18.35
CA GLY A 98 5.82 -2.04 -18.11
C GLY A 98 5.67 -2.66 -16.71
N ALA A 99 4.87 -2.05 -15.83
CA ALA A 99 4.69 -2.50 -14.45
C ALA A 99 3.38 -3.28 -14.29
N ARG A 100 3.31 -4.16 -13.27
CA ARG A 100 2.02 -4.64 -12.78
C ARG A 100 1.41 -3.58 -11.85
N VAL A 101 0.27 -3.02 -12.26
CA VAL A 101 -0.50 -2.04 -11.50
C VAL A 101 -1.55 -2.77 -10.66
N VAL A 102 -1.55 -2.55 -9.35
CA VAL A 102 -2.43 -3.21 -8.38
C VAL A 102 -3.23 -2.14 -7.62
N SER A 103 -4.54 -2.14 -7.83
CA SER A 103 -5.47 -1.33 -7.05
C SER A 103 -5.82 -2.06 -5.76
N PHE A 104 -5.64 -1.41 -4.60
CA PHE A 104 -6.06 -1.96 -3.33
C PHE A 104 -7.58 -1.99 -3.18
N GLU A 105 -8.32 -1.15 -3.90
CA GLU A 105 -9.80 -1.23 -3.97
C GLU A 105 -10.29 -2.58 -4.52
N ASP A 106 -9.47 -3.27 -5.34
CA ASP A 106 -9.80 -4.58 -5.91
C ASP A 106 -9.36 -5.75 -5.01
N THR A 107 -8.89 -5.47 -3.79
CA THR A 107 -8.47 -6.53 -2.86
C THR A 107 -9.63 -7.46 -2.55
N PRO A 108 -9.49 -8.79 -2.73
CA PRO A 108 -10.57 -9.72 -2.46
C PRO A 108 -11.09 -9.65 -1.02
N GLY A 109 -12.42 -9.61 -0.89
CA GLY A 109 -13.10 -9.68 0.40
C GLY A 109 -13.10 -8.40 1.22
N LEU A 110 -12.74 -7.24 0.65
CA LEU A 110 -12.86 -5.96 1.36
C LEU A 110 -14.28 -5.70 1.89
N ILE A 111 -14.33 -5.06 3.05
CA ILE A 111 -15.55 -4.52 3.65
C ILE A 111 -15.70 -3.10 3.12
N LEU A 112 -16.54 -2.94 2.09
CA LEU A 112 -16.82 -1.63 1.51
C LEU A 112 -17.98 -0.95 2.25
N ARG A 113 -17.83 0.35 2.50
CA ARG A 113 -18.83 1.17 3.19
C ARG A 113 -19.39 2.20 2.24
N PRO A 114 -20.71 2.48 2.26
CA PRO A 114 -21.25 3.60 1.51
C PRO A 114 -20.76 4.92 2.11
N PHE A 115 -20.76 5.99 1.29
CA PHE A 115 -20.58 7.34 1.80
C PHE A 115 -21.61 7.65 2.89
N ARG A 116 -21.13 8.14 4.04
CA ARG A 116 -22.01 8.61 5.11
C ARG A 116 -22.61 9.96 4.71
N SER A 117 -23.92 10.14 4.96
CA SER A 117 -24.59 11.42 4.74
C SER A 117 -24.89 12.11 6.06
N GLY A 118 -24.80 13.44 6.10
CA GLY A 118 -25.07 14.24 7.31
C GLY A 118 -26.46 14.01 7.92
N LYS A 119 -27.43 13.56 7.11
CA LYS A 119 -28.80 13.26 7.55
C LYS A 119 -28.89 12.10 8.55
N GLU A 120 -27.90 11.22 8.60
CA GLU A 120 -27.85 10.12 9.59
C GLU A 120 -27.38 10.59 10.97
N TRP A 121 -26.52 11.61 11.02
CA TRP A 121 -26.04 12.22 12.27
C TRP A 121 -27.10 13.14 12.92
N GLN A 122 -27.97 13.74 12.10
CA GLN A 122 -29.02 14.65 12.54
C GLN A 122 -30.19 13.96 13.29
N LYS A 123 -30.21 12.62 13.32
CA LYS A 123 -31.23 11.84 14.05
C LYS A 123 -30.87 11.57 15.53
N LEU A 124 -29.68 11.98 15.97
CA LEU A 124 -29.19 11.71 17.32
C LEU A 124 -29.33 12.91 18.27
N ASP A 125 -29.74 14.08 17.78
CA ASP A 125 -30.12 15.24 18.62
C ASP A 125 -31.66 15.36 18.66
N PRO A 126 -32.31 15.11 19.82
CA PRO A 126 -33.76 15.30 19.95
C PRO A 126 -34.16 16.78 20.09
N GLU A 127 -33.22 17.72 20.16
CA GLU A 127 -33.49 19.14 20.43
C GLU A 127 -33.56 20.05 19.21
N SER A 128 -33.35 19.54 17.98
CA SER A 128 -33.34 20.39 16.78
C SER A 128 -34.69 20.49 16.06
N GLU A 129 -35.81 20.60 16.78
CA GLU A 129 -37.15 20.74 16.19
C GLU A 129 -37.59 22.18 15.89
N ASN A 130 -36.70 23.19 15.97
CA ASN A 130 -37.16 24.59 15.86
C ASN A 130 -36.35 25.59 15.02
N ASP A 131 -35.56 25.15 14.03
CA ASP A 131 -34.95 26.06 13.05
C ASP A 131 -35.31 25.66 11.61
N GLN A 132 -36.48 26.12 11.16
CA GLN A 132 -37.03 25.82 9.82
C GLN A 132 -36.52 26.71 8.68
N ASP A 133 -35.58 27.67 8.86
CA ASP A 133 -35.42 28.73 7.83
C ASP A 133 -34.08 28.86 7.09
N HIS A 134 -33.02 28.10 7.38
CA HIS A 134 -31.71 28.34 6.71
C HIS A 134 -30.92 27.12 6.22
N LEU A 135 -31.52 25.94 6.08
CA LEU A 135 -30.85 24.83 5.41
C LEU A 135 -31.19 24.87 3.92
N LYS A 136 -30.43 25.68 3.16
CA LYS A 136 -30.27 25.48 1.72
C LYS A 136 -30.13 23.98 1.49
N LYS A 137 -31.07 23.43 0.73
CA LYS A 137 -31.09 22.06 0.22
C LYS A 137 -29.85 21.84 -0.65
N GLN A 138 -28.68 21.72 -0.02
CA GLN A 138 -27.56 21.03 -0.64
C GLN A 138 -28.06 19.59 -0.75
N GLU A 139 -28.59 19.25 -1.92
CA GLU A 139 -28.51 17.89 -2.40
C GLU A 139 -27.04 17.51 -2.29
N ILE A 140 -26.68 16.90 -1.16
CA ILE A 140 -25.48 16.09 -1.05
C ILE A 140 -25.73 15.03 -2.11
N HIS A 141 -25.20 15.28 -3.31
CA HIS A 141 -25.19 14.29 -4.36
C HIS A 141 -24.52 13.09 -3.72
N ARG A 142 -25.25 12.00 -3.49
CA ARG A 142 -24.62 10.74 -3.13
C ARG A 142 -23.66 10.48 -4.26
N LEU A 143 -22.36 10.69 -4.00
CA LEU A 143 -21.34 10.34 -4.95
C LEU A 143 -21.57 8.84 -5.23
N PRO A 144 -21.78 8.44 -6.50
CA PRO A 144 -21.91 7.03 -6.81
C PRO A 144 -20.62 6.32 -6.36
N GLY A 145 -20.75 5.21 -5.65
CA GLY A 145 -19.61 4.43 -5.16
C GLY A 145 -19.57 4.24 -3.65
N ASN A 146 -18.48 3.65 -3.18
CA ASN A 146 -18.18 3.41 -1.77
C ASN A 146 -17.19 4.45 -1.24
N ASP A 147 -17.12 4.63 0.07
CA ASP A 147 -16.08 5.43 0.72
C ASP A 147 -14.70 4.82 0.39
N PRO A 148 -13.80 5.58 -0.30
CA PRO A 148 -12.53 5.04 -0.77
C PRO A 148 -11.46 4.95 0.32
N HIS A 149 -11.73 5.39 1.55
CA HIS A 149 -10.76 5.38 2.65
C HIS A 149 -10.62 3.99 3.31
N ILE A 150 -10.44 2.96 2.47
CA ILE A 150 -10.52 1.54 2.83
C ILE A 150 -9.53 1.11 3.92
N TRP A 151 -8.38 1.79 4.04
CA TRP A 151 -7.34 1.49 5.04
C TRP A 151 -7.74 1.86 6.47
N LEU A 152 -8.78 2.67 6.65
CA LEU A 152 -9.24 3.08 7.99
C LEU A 152 -9.99 1.96 8.71
N ASP A 153 -10.44 0.92 8.01
CA ASP A 153 -10.95 -0.30 8.62
C ASP A 153 -9.77 -1.28 8.84
N PRO A 154 -9.41 -1.64 10.09
CA PRO A 154 -8.27 -2.52 10.35
C PRO A 154 -8.45 -3.92 9.75
N LEU A 155 -9.68 -4.39 9.55
CA LEU A 155 -9.94 -5.68 8.88
C LEU A 155 -9.66 -5.59 7.37
N ASN A 156 -9.85 -4.41 6.77
CA ASN A 156 -9.43 -4.17 5.39
C ASN A 156 -7.92 -4.06 5.31
N ALA A 157 -7.26 -3.37 6.24
CA ALA A 157 -5.81 -3.30 6.29
C ALA A 157 -5.19 -4.71 6.35
N GLN A 158 -5.73 -5.62 7.17
CA GLN A 158 -5.30 -7.02 7.21
C GLN A 158 -5.42 -7.72 5.85
N LYS A 159 -6.56 -7.57 5.16
CA LYS A 159 -6.78 -8.19 3.84
C LYS A 159 -5.86 -7.63 2.76
N ILE A 160 -5.63 -6.31 2.79
CA ILE A 160 -4.68 -5.62 1.90
C ILE A 160 -3.28 -6.17 2.14
N THR A 161 -2.84 -6.29 3.39
CA THR A 161 -1.53 -6.87 3.74
C THR A 161 -1.39 -8.31 3.25
N GLN A 162 -2.41 -9.16 3.44
CA GLN A 162 -2.38 -10.55 2.95
C GLN A 162 -2.23 -10.63 1.43
N ASN A 163 -3.00 -9.81 0.69
CA ASN A 163 -2.90 -9.72 -0.76
C ASN A 163 -1.53 -9.19 -1.22
N LEU A 164 -0.99 -8.20 -0.50
CA LEU A 164 0.33 -7.64 -0.74
C LEU A 164 1.44 -8.70 -0.59
N VAL A 165 1.42 -9.48 0.50
CA VAL A 165 2.38 -10.57 0.73
C VAL A 165 2.38 -11.56 -0.43
N GLN A 166 1.19 -11.95 -0.91
CA GLN A 166 1.07 -12.84 -2.05
C GLN A 166 1.73 -12.24 -3.30
N ILE A 167 1.37 -11.01 -3.65
CA ILE A 167 1.87 -10.35 -4.87
C ILE A 167 3.39 -10.13 -4.81
N LEU A 168 3.92 -9.69 -3.67
CA LEU A 168 5.37 -9.49 -3.53
C LEU A 168 6.12 -10.82 -3.62
N SER A 169 5.59 -11.89 -3.02
CA SER A 169 6.19 -13.23 -3.09
C SER A 169 6.14 -13.82 -4.50
N GLU A 170 5.14 -13.46 -5.32
CA GLU A 170 5.08 -13.82 -6.74
C GLU A 170 6.18 -13.12 -7.56
N PHE A 171 6.48 -11.85 -7.27
CA PHE A 171 7.43 -11.03 -8.04
C PHE A 171 8.88 -11.16 -7.57
N ASP A 172 9.08 -11.52 -6.30
CA ASP A 172 10.39 -11.67 -5.70
C ASP A 172 10.41 -12.92 -4.78
N PRO A 173 10.44 -14.12 -5.40
CA PRO A 173 10.37 -15.39 -4.68
C PRO A 173 11.55 -15.63 -3.73
N GLU A 174 12.70 -15.01 -3.99
CA GLU A 174 13.89 -15.11 -3.14
C GLU A 174 13.65 -14.47 -1.76
N ASN A 175 12.78 -13.46 -1.70
CA ASN A 175 12.41 -12.75 -0.48
C ASN A 175 11.03 -13.13 0.08
N ALA A 176 10.33 -14.11 -0.53
CA ALA A 176 8.98 -14.52 -0.14
C ALA A 176 8.85 -14.85 1.35
N GLN A 177 9.84 -15.56 1.92
CA GLN A 177 9.83 -15.91 3.35
C GLN A 177 9.86 -14.66 4.25
N THR A 178 10.59 -13.62 3.85
CA THR A 178 10.65 -12.34 4.57
C THR A 178 9.30 -11.64 4.50
N TYR A 179 8.70 -11.55 3.30
CA TYR A 179 7.36 -10.96 3.13
C TYR A 179 6.29 -11.67 3.97
N HIS A 180 6.29 -13.00 3.97
CA HIS A 180 5.40 -13.81 4.80
C HIS A 180 5.62 -13.66 6.32
N SER A 181 6.84 -13.33 6.74
CA SER A 181 7.14 -13.12 8.16
C SER A 181 6.72 -11.74 8.63
N ASN A 182 6.73 -10.75 7.74
CA ASN A 182 6.44 -9.36 8.05
C ASN A 182 4.95 -8.99 7.93
N GLY A 183 4.19 -9.66 7.06
CA GLY A 183 2.76 -9.37 6.82
C GLY A 183 1.80 -10.29 7.55
#